data_AF-A0A1S1TB73-F1
#
_entry.id   AF-A0A1S1TB73-F1
#
_cell.length_a   1.000
_cell.length_b   1.000
_cell.length_c   1.000
_cell.angle_alpha   90.00
_cell.angle_beta   90.00
_cell.angle_gamma   90.00
#
_symmetry.space_group_name_H-M   'P 1'
#
loop_
_entity.id
_entity.type
_entity.pdbx_description
1 polymer ?
#
loop_
_entity_poly.entity_id
_entity_poly.type
_entity_poly.pdbx_seq_one_letter_code
_entity_poly.pdbx_strand_id
1 'polypeptide(L)'
;MNTLALQARVQEGETLASFCSRTAALHGAENASAFWSLFGLDFRELTKGRSDLVAVLQRVLGPRIHLDRRGAFQSGSDLAVRGHRLAGRFVSLAQDRVCPMCLADDEQNAMGRRGNRAYARLNWLPKFLRACPIHHVEFVGLPRINWHLGPDFALKLSREPGGIASLCERTLARQETAFEQYARERLEWRPPTAASWLDDLPLQTAVHLCEMVGTELQDPDRDWSTASDRELGSAASLGFEQLRGGAHELEKVLAARASKNFRSRRRHCPASIFGTFASEALQFANYPGYSEVLAIMHDVGVKHLALGRGDEFLGAVTMRQYHSVSSASREYGVPASSLRTVLEELGKLAPASTMAKSNLACEQEVFEVRFMEHVVDIVRDRRIKDSHEDAYVTALKASSDAYRSEPSGHVSARDASVKLRVSETTVLALAHEGFLKEVFPRPSATAQYAKLELRRFSDRYLAERKLHGFVKKLGGRLTIETLKRGLNAQIPKWRVGENFYLRDDVKMFIASQK
;
A
#
# COMPACT_ATOMS: atom_id res chain seq x y z
N MET A 1 -44.12 29.42 5.75
CA MET A 1 -42.82 29.67 6.41
C MET A 1 -42.26 30.95 5.85
N ASN A 2 -41.94 31.91 6.70
CA ASN A 2 -41.24 33.12 6.26
C ASN A 2 -39.80 32.75 5.91
N THR A 3 -39.34 33.18 4.74
CA THR A 3 -37.96 33.03 4.29
C THR A 3 -37.03 33.85 5.18
N LEU A 4 -35.81 33.37 5.42
CA LEU A 4 -34.81 34.08 6.22
C LEU A 4 -34.50 35.45 5.59
N ALA A 5 -34.71 36.55 6.30
CA ALA A 5 -34.59 37.90 5.72
C ALA A 5 -33.14 38.32 5.45
N LEU A 6 -32.22 37.96 6.35
CA LEU A 6 -30.79 38.24 6.24
C LEU A 6 -30.05 36.96 5.85
N GLN A 7 -29.39 36.97 4.70
CA GLN A 7 -28.69 35.82 4.14
C GLN A 7 -27.33 36.25 3.61
N ALA A 8 -26.32 35.37 3.72
CA ALA A 8 -25.08 35.59 3.03
C ALA A 8 -25.32 35.52 1.52
N ARG A 9 -24.50 36.23 0.73
CA ARG A 9 -24.46 36.02 -0.71
C ARG A 9 -23.74 34.70 -0.97
N VAL A 10 -24.34 33.83 -1.78
CA VAL A 10 -23.68 32.61 -2.29
C VAL A 10 -22.55 33.03 -3.21
N GLN A 11 -21.34 32.53 -2.93
CA GLN A 11 -20.17 32.76 -3.77
C GLN A 11 -19.88 31.56 -4.66
N GLU A 12 -19.29 31.82 -5.83
CA GLU A 12 -18.90 30.75 -6.74
C GLU A 12 -17.80 29.88 -6.09
N GLY A 13 -17.98 28.57 -6.14
CA GLY A 13 -17.04 27.63 -5.53
C GLY A 13 -17.03 27.67 -4.00
N GLU A 14 -18.00 28.30 -3.35
CA GLU A 14 -18.17 28.26 -1.90
C GLU A 14 -18.67 26.90 -1.41
N THR A 15 -18.20 26.45 -0.25
CA THR A 15 -18.75 25.24 0.39
C THR A 15 -20.10 25.52 1.06
N LEU A 16 -21.01 24.54 1.06
CA LEU A 16 -22.30 24.68 1.76
C LEU A 16 -22.11 25.02 3.26
N ALA A 17 -21.08 24.43 3.87
CA ALA A 17 -20.70 24.71 5.25
C ALA A 17 -20.31 26.18 5.46
N SER A 18 -19.47 26.74 4.58
CA SER A 18 -19.09 28.16 4.62
C SER A 18 -20.30 29.07 4.49
N PHE A 19 -21.14 28.82 3.49
CA PHE A 19 -22.34 29.63 3.26
C PHE A 19 -23.25 29.64 4.50
N CYS A 20 -23.51 28.47 5.07
CA CYS A 20 -24.33 28.31 6.26
C CYS A 20 -23.71 28.97 7.49
N SER A 21 -22.39 28.87 7.62
CA SER A 21 -21.62 29.45 8.71
C SER A 21 -21.62 30.98 8.67
N ARG A 22 -21.33 31.58 7.51
CA ARG A 22 -21.43 33.04 7.28
C ARG A 22 -22.85 33.55 7.47
N THR A 23 -23.86 32.79 7.03
CA THR A 23 -25.26 33.15 7.25
C THR A 23 -25.58 33.20 8.73
N ALA A 24 -25.17 32.22 9.53
CA ALA A 24 -25.36 32.24 10.97
C ALA A 24 -24.62 33.42 11.63
N ALA A 25 -23.38 33.68 11.23
CA ALA A 25 -22.58 34.80 11.75
C ALA A 25 -23.19 36.17 11.42
N LEU A 26 -23.86 36.33 10.28
CA LEU A 26 -24.60 37.56 9.95
C LEU A 26 -25.71 37.89 10.95
N HIS A 27 -26.31 36.87 11.57
CA HIS A 27 -27.32 37.01 12.64
C HIS A 27 -26.70 37.15 14.04
N GLY A 28 -25.37 37.22 14.14
CA GLY A 28 -24.67 37.32 15.43
C GLY A 28 -24.75 36.04 16.27
N ALA A 29 -25.03 34.89 15.64
CA ALA A 29 -25.06 33.62 16.35
C ALA A 29 -23.65 33.23 16.83
N GLU A 30 -23.59 32.59 18.00
CA GLU A 30 -22.32 32.10 18.57
C GLU A 30 -21.65 31.06 17.66
N ASN A 31 -22.45 30.20 17.03
CA ASN A 31 -22.00 29.19 16.09
C ASN A 31 -23.13 28.75 15.15
N ALA A 32 -22.76 28.20 14.00
CA ALA A 32 -23.69 27.74 12.98
C ALA A 32 -24.59 26.60 13.48
N SER A 33 -24.05 25.68 14.29
CA SER A 33 -24.83 24.56 14.84
C SER A 33 -26.02 25.05 15.68
N ALA A 34 -25.78 25.98 16.60
CA ALA A 34 -26.81 26.60 17.42
C ALA A 34 -27.84 27.35 16.56
N PHE A 35 -27.38 28.15 15.58
CA PHE A 35 -28.29 28.90 14.71
C PHE A 35 -29.20 27.99 13.88
N TRP A 36 -28.64 27.00 13.18
CA TRP A 36 -29.41 26.13 12.30
C TRP A 36 -30.35 25.19 13.06
N SER A 37 -30.03 24.85 14.30
CA SER A 37 -30.94 24.05 15.14
C SER A 37 -32.27 24.76 15.43
N LEU A 38 -32.32 26.09 15.43
CA LEU A 38 -33.56 26.88 15.54
C LEU A 38 -34.55 26.60 14.40
N PHE A 39 -34.04 26.14 13.26
CA PHE A 39 -34.82 25.77 12.08
C PHE A 39 -35.01 24.25 11.95
N GLY A 40 -34.67 23.48 12.99
CA GLY A 40 -34.71 22.01 12.96
C GLY A 40 -33.65 21.37 12.06
N LEU A 41 -32.58 22.10 11.75
CA LEU A 41 -31.48 21.63 10.92
C LEU A 41 -30.27 21.27 11.79
N ASP A 42 -29.85 20.00 11.76
CA ASP A 42 -28.55 19.61 12.27
C ASP A 42 -27.48 20.07 11.27
N PHE A 43 -26.65 21.04 11.66
CA PHE A 43 -25.63 21.62 10.79
C PHE A 43 -24.62 20.58 10.29
N ARG A 44 -24.21 19.62 11.13
CA ARG A 44 -23.25 18.60 10.73
C ARG A 44 -23.88 17.66 9.70
N GLU A 45 -25.09 17.18 9.95
CA GLU A 45 -25.78 16.30 9.00
C GLU A 45 -26.14 17.03 7.70
N LEU A 46 -26.41 18.34 7.76
CA LEU A 46 -26.61 19.19 6.58
C LEU A 46 -25.35 19.27 5.72
N THR A 47 -24.16 19.44 6.32
CA THR A 47 -22.87 19.46 5.59
C THR A 47 -22.51 18.11 4.96
N LYS A 48 -23.12 17.01 5.42
CA LYS A 48 -23.03 15.70 4.76
C LYS A 48 -23.90 15.59 3.51
N GLY A 49 -24.70 16.60 3.17
CA GLY A 49 -25.52 16.58 1.96
C GLY A 49 -26.77 15.72 2.06
N ARG A 50 -27.28 15.49 3.27
CA ARG A 50 -28.57 14.82 3.46
C ARG A 50 -29.67 15.56 2.70
N SER A 51 -30.27 14.89 1.73
CA SER A 51 -31.21 15.51 0.77
C SER A 51 -32.43 16.12 1.42
N ASP A 52 -32.93 15.49 2.49
CA ASP A 52 -34.05 15.99 3.29
C ASP A 52 -33.70 17.30 4.03
N LEU A 53 -32.50 17.38 4.60
CA LEU A 53 -32.01 18.59 5.27
C LEU A 53 -31.71 19.72 4.27
N VAL A 54 -31.15 19.40 3.10
CA VAL A 54 -30.95 20.38 2.02
C VAL A 54 -32.28 20.94 1.52
N ALA A 55 -33.34 20.11 1.43
CA ALA A 55 -34.67 20.55 1.06
C ALA A 55 -35.32 21.45 2.14
N VAL A 56 -35.09 21.16 3.43
CA VAL A 56 -35.50 22.04 4.52
C VAL A 56 -34.74 23.38 4.44
N LEU A 57 -33.42 23.34 4.27
CA LEU A 57 -32.59 24.54 4.10
C LEU A 57 -33.08 25.40 2.92
N GLN A 58 -33.35 24.78 1.77
CA GLN A 58 -33.86 25.48 0.59
C GLN A 58 -35.20 26.20 0.87
N ARG A 59 -36.09 25.61 1.69
CA ARG A 59 -37.34 26.26 2.10
C ARG A 59 -37.10 27.46 3.04
N VAL A 60 -36.12 27.35 3.93
CA VAL A 60 -35.72 28.44 4.85
C VAL A 60 -35.09 29.60 4.08
N LEU A 61 -34.21 29.31 3.12
CA LEU A 61 -33.55 30.32 2.28
C LEU A 61 -34.50 30.94 1.24
N GLY A 62 -35.54 30.21 0.84
CA GLY A 62 -36.48 30.65 -0.19
C GLY A 62 -35.94 30.46 -1.62
N PRO A 63 -36.75 30.81 -2.63
CA PRO A 63 -36.51 30.40 -4.02
C PRO A 63 -35.39 31.17 -4.72
N ARG A 64 -34.90 32.28 -4.15
CA ARG A 64 -33.86 33.12 -4.77
C ARG A 64 -32.45 32.57 -4.61
N ILE A 65 -32.24 31.65 -3.66
CA ILE A 65 -30.97 30.98 -3.45
C ILE A 65 -31.03 29.62 -4.11
N HIS A 66 -30.12 29.37 -5.04
CA HIS A 66 -29.94 28.04 -5.62
C HIS A 66 -28.67 27.44 -5.04
N LEU A 67 -28.83 26.41 -4.21
CA LEU A 67 -27.70 25.62 -3.74
C LEU A 67 -27.28 24.68 -4.89
N ASP A 68 -26.12 24.96 -5.48
CA ASP A 68 -25.58 24.17 -6.58
C ASP A 68 -25.35 22.70 -6.17
N ARG A 69 -25.77 21.76 -7.03
CA ARG A 69 -25.50 20.32 -6.88
C ARG A 69 -24.01 19.98 -7.09
N ARG A 70 -23.20 20.90 -7.61
CA ARG A 70 -21.73 20.74 -7.77
C ARG A 70 -20.95 21.16 -6.51
N GLY A 71 -21.56 21.12 -5.34
CA GLY A 71 -20.93 21.39 -4.04
C GLY A 71 -20.06 20.24 -3.53
N ALA A 72 -19.72 20.31 -2.24
CA ALA A 72 -19.05 19.24 -1.50
C ALA A 72 -20.03 18.56 -0.54
N PHE A 73 -20.09 17.23 -0.58
CA PHE A 73 -21.00 16.42 0.24
C PHE A 73 -20.28 15.20 0.83
N GLN A 74 -20.37 15.03 2.13
CA GLN A 74 -19.72 13.91 2.82
C GLN A 74 -20.61 12.66 2.83
N SER A 75 -20.04 11.53 2.42
CA SER A 75 -20.69 10.21 2.50
C SER A 75 -19.80 9.25 3.30
N GLY A 76 -20.16 9.01 4.56
CA GLY A 76 -19.32 8.22 5.47
C GLY A 76 -17.97 8.91 5.73
N SER A 77 -16.86 8.22 5.44
CA SER A 77 -15.50 8.78 5.50
C SER A 77 -15.12 9.60 4.26
N ASP A 78 -15.94 9.59 3.22
CA ASP A 78 -15.58 10.11 1.91
C ASP A 78 -16.22 11.47 1.69
N LEU A 79 -15.62 12.26 0.80
CA LEU A 79 -16.14 13.55 0.37
C LEU A 79 -16.28 13.55 -1.14
N ALA A 80 -17.51 13.73 -1.63
CA ALA A 80 -17.74 14.05 -3.02
C ALA A 80 -17.50 15.56 -3.21
N VAL A 81 -16.54 15.95 -4.05
CA VAL A 81 -16.27 17.36 -4.39
C VAL A 81 -16.50 17.53 -5.89
N ARG A 82 -17.49 18.35 -6.27
CA ARG A 82 -17.89 18.52 -7.68
C ARG A 82 -18.18 17.19 -8.40
N GLY A 83 -18.63 16.16 -7.68
CA GLY A 83 -18.88 14.83 -8.25
C GLY A 83 -17.68 13.87 -8.21
N HIS A 84 -16.48 14.33 -7.88
CA HIS A 84 -15.34 13.46 -7.63
C HIS A 84 -15.42 12.88 -6.22
N ARG A 85 -15.50 11.56 -6.10
CA ARG A 85 -15.43 10.86 -4.81
C ARG A 85 -13.99 10.79 -4.33
N LEU A 86 -13.70 11.43 -3.19
CA LEU A 86 -12.40 11.46 -2.56
C LEU A 86 -12.47 10.83 -1.16
N ALA A 87 -11.57 9.90 -0.85
CA ALA A 87 -11.45 9.32 0.48
C ALA A 87 -11.04 10.40 1.48
N GLY A 88 -11.51 10.28 2.73
CA GLY A 88 -11.25 11.27 3.79
C GLY A 88 -9.78 11.63 3.99
N ARG A 89 -8.85 10.72 3.67
CA ARG A 89 -7.42 11.02 3.77
C ARG A 89 -6.94 12.07 2.78
N PHE A 90 -7.56 12.18 1.59
CA PHE A 90 -7.20 13.11 0.52
C PHE A 90 -7.85 14.48 0.66
N VAL A 91 -8.70 14.68 1.68
CA VAL A 91 -9.46 15.92 1.86
C VAL A 91 -9.35 16.44 3.29
N SER A 92 -9.45 17.76 3.47
CA SER A 92 -9.69 18.36 4.78
C SER A 92 -11.20 18.40 5.05
N LEU A 93 -11.71 17.35 5.72
CA LEU A 93 -13.10 17.30 6.18
C LEU A 93 -13.42 18.41 7.19
N ALA A 94 -12.41 18.87 7.94
CA ALA A 94 -12.56 19.98 8.86
C ALA A 94 -12.75 21.31 8.12
N GLN A 95 -12.36 21.44 6.84
CA GLN A 95 -12.36 22.71 6.10
C GLN A 95 -11.56 23.79 6.83
N ASP A 96 -10.36 23.43 7.28
CA ASP A 96 -9.45 24.28 8.05
C ASP A 96 -8.30 24.84 7.21
N ARG A 97 -8.19 24.51 5.92
CA ARG A 97 -7.15 25.02 5.03
C ARG A 97 -7.67 26.22 4.26
N VAL A 98 -6.90 27.31 4.23
CA VAL A 98 -7.30 28.56 3.56
C VAL A 98 -6.12 29.23 2.87
N CYS A 99 -6.41 29.99 1.81
CA CYS A 99 -5.46 30.99 1.33
C CYS A 99 -5.76 32.31 2.05
N PRO A 100 -4.84 32.85 2.85
CA PRO A 100 -5.13 34.05 3.63
C PRO A 100 -5.24 35.31 2.78
N MET A 101 -4.53 35.36 1.65
CA MET A 101 -4.64 36.44 0.68
C MET A 101 -6.02 36.46 0.01
N CYS A 102 -6.59 35.29 -0.35
CA CYS A 102 -7.98 35.22 -0.80
C CYS A 102 -8.96 35.75 0.25
N LEU A 103 -8.75 35.44 1.54
CA LEU A 103 -9.61 35.96 2.61
C LEU A 103 -9.52 37.49 2.70
N ALA A 104 -8.32 38.05 2.60
CA ALA A 104 -8.09 39.50 2.61
C ALA A 104 -8.78 40.18 1.41
N ASP A 105 -8.59 39.63 0.21
CA ASP A 105 -9.25 40.12 -1.02
C ASP A 105 -10.77 40.06 -0.91
N ASP A 106 -11.32 38.98 -0.35
CA ASP A 106 -12.75 38.84 -0.14
C ASP A 106 -13.28 39.94 0.80
N GLU A 107 -12.61 40.17 1.93
CA GLU A 107 -13.02 41.21 2.88
C GLU A 107 -12.92 42.61 2.30
N GLN A 108 -11.92 42.88 1.47
CA GLN A 108 -11.72 44.16 0.82
C GLN A 108 -12.73 44.40 -0.30
N ASN A 109 -12.92 43.42 -1.19
CA ASN A 109 -13.52 43.63 -2.50
C ASN A 109 -14.91 42.99 -2.67
N ALA A 110 -15.25 41.94 -1.91
CA ALA A 110 -16.52 41.25 -2.11
C ALA A 110 -17.72 42.04 -1.54
N MET A 111 -18.88 41.84 -2.16
CA MET A 111 -20.14 42.43 -1.70
C MET A 111 -20.63 41.77 -0.41
N GLY A 112 -21.31 42.56 0.44
CA GLY A 112 -21.90 42.12 1.71
C GLY A 112 -21.31 42.84 2.92
N ARG A 113 -21.69 42.38 4.12
CA ARG A 113 -21.25 42.96 5.39
C ARG A 113 -19.79 42.63 5.66
N ARG A 114 -18.97 43.65 5.93
CA ARG A 114 -17.57 43.47 6.36
C ARG A 114 -17.49 42.54 7.58
N GLY A 115 -16.45 41.71 7.64
CA GLY A 115 -16.27 40.63 8.60
C GLY A 115 -17.05 39.36 8.28
N ASN A 116 -17.83 39.34 7.19
CA ASN A 116 -18.62 38.19 6.73
C ASN A 116 -18.56 38.03 5.20
N ARG A 117 -17.51 38.56 4.56
CA ARG A 117 -17.33 38.53 3.10
C ARG A 117 -16.39 37.41 2.66
N ALA A 118 -15.42 37.06 3.48
CA ALA A 118 -14.55 35.90 3.28
C ALA A 118 -15.32 34.58 3.35
N TYR A 119 -14.98 33.62 2.49
CA TYR A 119 -15.67 32.33 2.38
C TYR A 119 -14.69 31.18 2.10
N ALA A 120 -15.08 29.96 2.51
CA ALA A 120 -14.31 28.76 2.22
C ALA A 120 -14.58 28.26 0.81
N ARG A 121 -13.52 28.02 0.04
CA ARG A 121 -13.59 27.56 -1.35
C ARG A 121 -13.44 26.03 -1.44
N LEU A 122 -14.11 25.44 -2.43
CA LEU A 122 -14.07 23.99 -2.69
C LEU A 122 -12.65 23.48 -3.01
N ASN A 123 -11.82 24.28 -3.67
CA ASN A 123 -10.45 23.91 -4.03
C ASN A 123 -9.48 23.88 -2.83
N TRP A 124 -9.88 24.36 -1.66
CA TRP A 124 -9.09 24.23 -0.43
C TRP A 124 -9.27 22.86 0.25
N LEU A 125 -10.33 22.14 -0.11
CA LEU A 125 -10.66 20.84 0.49
C LEU A 125 -9.66 19.75 0.12
N PRO A 126 -9.25 19.55 -1.15
CA PRO A 126 -8.32 18.48 -1.49
C PRO A 126 -6.90 18.79 -1.00
N LYS A 127 -6.32 17.85 -0.25
CA LYS A 127 -4.97 18.00 0.34
C LYS A 127 -3.85 17.92 -0.69
N PHE A 128 -4.10 17.30 -1.84
CA PHE A 128 -3.14 17.28 -2.95
C PHE A 128 -2.96 18.65 -3.62
N LEU A 129 -3.91 19.58 -3.45
CA LEU A 129 -3.73 20.99 -3.78
C LEU A 129 -3.15 21.72 -2.57
N ARG A 130 -1.92 22.22 -2.69
CA ARG A 130 -1.12 22.76 -1.57
C ARG A 130 -0.78 24.25 -1.75
N ALA A 131 -0.86 24.75 -2.98
CA ALA A 131 -0.71 26.16 -3.30
C ALA A 131 -2.03 26.81 -3.74
N CYS A 132 -2.20 28.09 -3.43
CA CYS A 132 -3.25 28.91 -4.03
C CYS A 132 -2.87 29.26 -5.48
N PRO A 133 -3.73 28.98 -6.48
CA PRO A 133 -3.44 29.29 -7.88
C PRO A 133 -3.53 30.79 -8.21
N ILE A 134 -4.12 31.59 -7.32
CA ILE A 134 -4.31 33.04 -7.50
C ILE A 134 -3.14 33.82 -6.90
N HIS A 135 -2.78 33.47 -5.66
CA HIS A 135 -1.80 34.24 -4.87
C HIS A 135 -0.44 33.58 -4.78
N HIS A 136 -0.30 32.33 -5.25
CA HIS A 136 0.96 31.58 -5.21
C HIS A 136 1.56 31.53 -3.81
N VAL A 137 0.73 31.12 -2.84
CA VAL A 137 1.11 30.90 -1.43
C VAL A 137 0.62 29.55 -0.95
N GLU A 138 1.26 29.01 0.07
CA GLU A 138 0.81 27.81 0.77
C GLU A 138 -0.55 28.03 1.45
N PHE A 139 -1.38 26.99 1.51
CA PHE A 139 -2.55 27.05 2.37
C PHE A 139 -2.16 26.97 3.85
N VAL A 140 -2.76 27.82 4.67
CA VAL A 140 -2.55 27.84 6.13
C VAL A 140 -3.74 27.22 6.86
N GLY A 141 -3.47 26.64 8.03
CA GLY A 141 -4.48 26.09 8.91
C GLY A 141 -5.20 27.16 9.75
N LEU A 142 -6.51 27.04 9.84
CA LEU A 142 -7.36 27.75 10.81
C LEU A 142 -7.38 27.01 12.16
N PRO A 143 -7.78 27.69 13.26
CA PRO A 143 -7.83 27.08 14.58
C PRO A 143 -8.80 25.90 14.61
N ARG A 144 -8.46 24.88 15.40
CA ARG A 144 -9.36 23.75 15.62
C ARG A 144 -10.51 24.19 16.52
N ILE A 145 -11.71 23.74 16.18
CA ILE A 145 -12.91 23.86 17.01
C ILE A 145 -13.42 22.48 17.38
N ASN A 146 -14.33 22.42 18.36
CA ASN A 146 -14.94 21.16 18.74
C ASN A 146 -15.67 20.54 17.52
N TRP A 147 -15.38 19.27 17.23
CA TRP A 147 -15.95 18.54 16.10
C TRP A 147 -17.49 18.50 16.09
N HIS A 148 -18.12 18.59 17.27
CA HIS A 148 -19.58 18.65 17.40
C HIS A 148 -20.20 19.90 16.75
N LEU A 149 -19.41 20.97 16.54
CA LEU A 149 -19.87 22.20 15.91
C LEU A 149 -19.86 22.13 14.37
N GLY A 150 -19.37 21.03 13.79
CA GLY A 150 -19.20 20.89 12.35
C GLY A 150 -18.08 21.77 11.77
N PRO A 151 -17.96 21.84 10.44
CA PRO A 151 -16.96 22.68 9.76
C PRO A 151 -17.39 24.15 9.72
N ASP A 152 -17.55 24.76 10.91
CA ASP A 152 -18.00 26.15 11.08
C ASP A 152 -16.88 27.15 10.74
N PHE A 153 -16.83 27.57 9.48
CA PHE A 153 -15.78 28.41 8.91
C PHE A 153 -15.66 29.80 9.55
N ALA A 154 -16.77 30.52 9.68
CA ALA A 154 -16.82 31.87 10.27
C ALA A 154 -16.39 31.84 11.74
N LEU A 155 -16.81 30.82 12.51
CA LEU A 155 -16.36 30.65 13.89
C LEU A 155 -14.85 30.40 14.00
N LYS A 156 -14.29 29.59 13.10
CA LYS A 156 -12.83 29.37 13.06
C LYS A 156 -12.09 30.66 12.76
N LEU A 157 -12.56 31.40 11.76
CA LEU A 157 -11.94 32.66 11.36
C LEU A 157 -12.04 33.71 12.46
N SER A 158 -13.16 33.78 13.19
CA SER A 158 -13.33 34.71 14.31
C SER A 158 -12.46 34.35 15.53
N ARG A 159 -12.01 33.09 15.63
CA ARG A 159 -11.13 32.61 16.69
C ARG A 159 -9.64 32.69 16.33
N GLU A 160 -9.31 33.08 15.10
CA GLU A 160 -7.93 33.25 14.69
C GLU A 160 -7.30 34.45 15.43
N PRO A 161 -6.24 34.24 16.24
CA PRO A 161 -5.56 35.35 16.91
C PRO A 161 -4.97 36.31 15.88
N GLY A 162 -5.27 37.61 15.99
CA GLY A 162 -4.84 38.61 15.01
C GLY A 162 -5.58 38.55 13.67
N GLY A 163 -6.59 37.69 13.54
CA GLY A 163 -7.46 37.59 12.37
C GLY A 163 -6.72 37.26 11.07
N ILE A 164 -7.27 37.73 9.94
CA ILE A 164 -6.72 37.48 8.59
C ILE A 164 -5.28 38.01 8.46
N ALA A 165 -4.94 39.14 9.08
CA ALA A 165 -3.60 39.72 9.00
C ALA A 165 -2.52 38.76 9.53
N SER A 166 -2.76 38.12 10.68
CA SER A 166 -1.82 37.13 11.24
C SER A 166 -1.68 35.90 10.34
N LEU A 167 -2.75 35.47 9.68
CA LEU A 167 -2.67 34.38 8.70
C LEU A 167 -1.81 34.77 7.49
N CYS A 168 -1.92 36.01 7.01
CA CYS A 168 -1.10 36.53 5.91
C CYS A 168 0.39 36.56 6.30
N GLU A 169 0.74 36.90 7.54
CA GLU A 169 2.13 36.91 8.01
C GLU A 169 2.75 35.50 8.09
N ARG A 170 1.94 34.48 8.34
CA ARG A 170 2.36 33.08 8.48
C ARG A 170 2.50 32.33 7.16
N THR A 171 1.90 32.81 6.09
CA THR A 171 1.88 32.09 4.81
C THR A 171 3.22 32.22 4.10
N LEU A 172 3.65 31.14 3.43
CA LEU A 172 4.87 31.15 2.64
C LEU A 172 4.55 31.21 1.14
N ALA A 173 5.41 31.87 0.38
CA ALA A 173 5.31 31.89 -1.08
C ALA A 173 5.54 30.48 -1.65
N ARG A 174 4.65 30.07 -2.56
CA ARG A 174 4.70 28.77 -3.24
C ARG A 174 3.95 28.82 -4.55
N GLN A 175 4.64 28.51 -5.64
CA GLN A 175 4.03 28.35 -6.94
C GLN A 175 3.21 27.05 -7.02
N GLU A 176 2.10 27.11 -7.74
CA GLU A 176 1.35 25.92 -8.12
C GLU A 176 2.23 25.08 -9.07
N THR A 177 2.34 23.78 -8.79
CA THR A 177 3.06 22.84 -9.65
C THR A 177 2.20 22.39 -10.84
N ALA A 178 2.81 21.86 -11.90
CA ALA A 178 2.08 21.30 -13.04
C ALA A 178 1.10 20.18 -12.61
N PHE A 179 1.49 19.37 -11.63
CA PHE A 179 0.64 18.37 -10.99
C PHE A 179 -0.58 18.99 -10.30
N GLU A 180 -0.39 20.05 -9.51
CA GLU A 180 -1.49 20.73 -8.81
C GLU A 180 -2.43 21.43 -9.80
N GLN A 181 -1.88 22.07 -10.83
CA GLN A 181 -2.67 22.64 -11.91
C GLN A 181 -3.54 21.57 -12.59
N TYR A 182 -2.94 20.44 -12.98
CA TYR A 182 -3.65 19.31 -13.56
C TYR A 182 -4.78 18.82 -12.63
N ALA A 183 -4.48 18.60 -11.35
CA ALA A 183 -5.47 18.12 -10.38
C ALA A 183 -6.60 19.12 -10.14
N ARG A 184 -6.30 20.43 -10.11
CA ARG A 184 -7.29 21.50 -10.00
C ARG A 184 -8.19 21.58 -11.22
N GLU A 185 -7.61 21.54 -12.42
CA GLU A 185 -8.36 21.59 -13.68
C GLU A 185 -9.28 20.37 -13.82
N ARG A 186 -8.79 19.17 -13.48
CA ARG A 186 -9.62 17.95 -13.40
C ARG A 186 -10.77 18.10 -12.40
N LEU A 187 -10.51 18.63 -11.20
CA LEU A 187 -11.53 18.86 -10.17
C LEU A 187 -12.63 19.82 -10.64
N GLU A 188 -12.28 20.78 -11.50
CA GLU A 188 -13.19 21.75 -12.09
C GLU A 188 -13.88 21.25 -13.37
N TRP A 189 -13.66 19.98 -13.76
CA TRP A 189 -14.11 19.42 -15.05
C TRP A 189 -13.66 20.23 -16.27
N ARG A 190 -12.50 20.89 -16.18
CA ARG A 190 -11.91 21.53 -17.36
C ARG A 190 -11.37 20.44 -18.30
N PRO A 191 -11.59 20.59 -19.62
CA PRO A 191 -11.05 19.64 -20.58
C PRO A 191 -9.52 19.67 -20.53
N PRO A 192 -8.85 18.51 -20.61
CA PRO A 192 -7.40 18.47 -20.62
C PRO A 192 -6.86 19.15 -21.89
N THR A 193 -5.72 19.83 -21.76
CA THR A 193 -5.04 20.47 -22.91
C THR A 193 -4.44 19.43 -23.87
N ALA A 194 -4.07 18.26 -23.35
CA ALA A 194 -3.64 17.10 -24.11
C ALA A 194 -4.14 15.83 -23.41
N ALA A 195 -4.60 14.85 -24.18
CA ALA A 195 -5.05 13.58 -23.62
C ALA A 195 -3.89 12.82 -22.96
N SER A 196 -4.10 12.40 -21.72
CA SER A 196 -3.17 11.58 -20.93
C SER A 196 -3.86 10.31 -20.46
N TRP A 197 -3.12 9.22 -20.31
CA TRP A 197 -3.63 8.01 -19.64
C TRP A 197 -4.15 8.30 -18.22
N LEU A 198 -3.61 9.33 -17.54
CA LEU A 198 -4.11 9.77 -16.24
C LEU A 198 -5.55 10.33 -16.33
N ASP A 199 -6.01 10.75 -17.51
CA ASP A 199 -7.38 11.24 -17.75
C ASP A 199 -8.43 10.12 -17.72
N ASP A 200 -8.02 8.91 -18.11
CA ASP A 200 -8.87 7.71 -18.07
C ASP A 200 -9.12 7.24 -16.63
N LEU A 201 -8.26 7.64 -15.69
CA LEU A 201 -8.38 7.29 -14.28
C LEU A 201 -9.24 8.32 -13.52
N PRO A 202 -10.07 7.89 -12.56
CA PRO A 202 -10.72 8.78 -11.60
C PRO A 202 -9.71 9.66 -10.85
N LEU A 203 -10.10 10.91 -10.55
CA LEU A 203 -9.21 11.94 -10.01
C LEU A 203 -8.37 11.46 -8.81
N GLN A 204 -8.99 10.84 -7.80
CA GLN A 204 -8.26 10.32 -6.64
C GLN A 204 -7.16 9.33 -7.04
N THR A 205 -7.48 8.41 -7.94
CA THR A 205 -6.56 7.36 -8.40
C THR A 205 -5.39 7.98 -9.15
N ALA A 206 -5.67 8.90 -10.08
CA ALA A 206 -4.62 9.62 -10.82
C ALA A 206 -3.67 10.37 -9.88
N VAL A 207 -4.19 11.18 -8.94
CA VAL A 207 -3.34 11.97 -8.04
C VAL A 207 -2.57 11.11 -7.05
N HIS A 208 -3.19 10.02 -6.57
CA HIS A 208 -2.54 9.10 -5.65
C HIS A 208 -1.40 8.34 -6.33
N LEU A 209 -1.60 7.86 -7.56
CA LEU A 209 -0.53 7.22 -8.33
C LEU A 209 0.66 8.15 -8.55
N CYS A 210 0.41 9.43 -8.86
CA CYS A 210 1.49 10.41 -8.99
C CYS A 210 2.28 10.55 -7.69
N GLU A 211 1.62 10.60 -6.54
CA GLU A 211 2.30 10.66 -5.24
C GLU A 211 3.10 9.37 -4.98
N MET A 212 2.50 8.19 -5.19
CA MET A 212 3.17 6.89 -4.98
C MET A 212 4.42 6.73 -5.86
N VAL A 213 4.29 6.97 -7.16
CA VAL A 213 5.42 6.95 -8.11
C VAL A 213 6.46 8.00 -7.74
N GLY A 214 6.03 9.19 -7.35
CA GLY A 214 6.90 10.23 -6.84
C GLY A 214 7.77 9.79 -5.67
N THR A 215 7.14 9.22 -4.64
CA THR A 215 7.84 8.75 -3.44
C THR A 215 8.84 7.64 -3.77
N GLU A 216 8.48 6.74 -4.70
CA GLU A 216 9.37 5.70 -5.20
C GLU A 216 10.57 6.26 -5.95
N LEU A 217 10.35 7.21 -6.86
CA LEU A 217 11.44 7.79 -7.65
C LEU A 217 12.37 8.64 -6.79
N GLN A 218 11.85 9.29 -5.76
CA GLN A 218 12.62 10.18 -4.90
C GLN A 218 13.42 9.42 -3.84
N ASP A 219 12.79 8.50 -3.10
CA ASP A 219 13.47 7.64 -2.14
C ASP A 219 12.64 6.35 -1.85
N PRO A 220 12.95 5.24 -2.53
CA PRO A 220 12.22 3.96 -2.41
C PRO A 220 12.19 3.33 -1.01
N ASP A 221 13.18 3.66 -0.18
CA ASP A 221 13.46 3.00 1.09
C ASP A 221 13.12 3.90 2.29
N ARG A 222 12.73 5.16 2.05
CA ARG A 222 12.26 6.12 3.05
C ARG A 222 10.85 5.81 3.54
N ASP A 223 10.63 6.02 4.84
CA ASP A 223 9.28 6.15 5.39
C ASP A 223 8.73 7.56 5.11
N TRP A 224 7.65 7.62 4.34
CA TRP A 224 6.97 8.84 3.94
C TRP A 224 5.81 9.24 4.88
N SER A 225 5.57 8.47 5.96
CA SER A 225 4.47 8.70 6.90
C SER A 225 4.55 10.05 7.64
N THR A 226 5.77 10.59 7.80
CA THR A 226 6.02 11.89 8.45
C THR A 226 6.44 12.98 7.46
N ALA A 227 6.24 12.76 6.16
CA ALA A 227 6.62 13.74 5.14
C ALA A 227 5.77 15.01 5.26
N SER A 228 6.41 16.16 5.08
CA SER A 228 5.75 17.45 5.00
C SER A 228 4.95 17.61 3.70
N ASP A 229 3.98 18.54 3.67
CA ASP A 229 3.24 18.89 2.45
C ASP A 229 4.17 19.33 1.30
N ARG A 230 5.31 19.94 1.62
CA ARG A 230 6.32 20.30 0.63
C ARG A 230 6.99 19.09 0.01
N GLU A 231 7.37 18.11 0.82
CA GLU A 231 7.98 16.87 0.34
C GLU A 231 6.99 16.04 -0.48
N LEU A 232 5.75 15.88 0.01
CA LEU A 232 4.71 15.16 -0.73
C LEU A 232 4.35 15.88 -2.04
N GLY A 233 4.32 17.21 -2.05
CA GLY A 233 4.11 17.98 -3.27
C GLY A 233 5.25 17.82 -4.29
N SER A 234 6.50 17.78 -3.82
CA SER A 234 7.67 17.49 -4.66
C SER A 234 7.60 16.08 -5.26
N ALA A 235 7.32 15.08 -4.43
CA ALA A 235 7.15 13.70 -4.87
C ALA A 235 6.02 13.60 -5.91
N ALA A 236 4.82 14.09 -5.61
CA ALA A 236 3.70 14.04 -6.53
C ALA A 236 3.98 14.75 -7.87
N SER A 237 4.74 15.85 -7.85
CA SER A 237 5.18 16.52 -9.09
C SER A 237 6.10 15.63 -9.93
N LEU A 238 7.09 14.99 -9.29
CA LEU A 238 8.00 14.06 -9.97
C LEU A 238 7.25 12.86 -10.57
N GLY A 239 6.33 12.27 -9.80
CA GLY A 239 5.54 11.15 -10.31
C GLY A 239 4.55 11.54 -11.40
N PHE A 240 4.01 12.76 -11.37
CA PHE A 240 3.20 13.30 -12.47
C PHE A 240 4.00 13.45 -13.77
N GLU A 241 5.21 14.01 -13.70
CA GLU A 241 6.09 14.13 -14.86
C GLU A 241 6.52 12.76 -15.42
N GLN A 242 6.61 11.73 -14.59
CA GLN A 242 6.81 10.36 -15.05
C GLN A 242 5.55 9.81 -15.74
N LEU A 243 4.40 9.88 -15.06
CA LEU A 243 3.18 9.17 -15.48
C LEU A 243 2.45 9.83 -16.65
N ARG A 244 2.70 11.10 -16.94
CA ARG A 244 2.21 11.75 -18.18
C ARG A 244 2.74 11.08 -19.45
N GLY A 245 3.80 10.26 -19.37
CA GLY A 245 4.29 9.42 -20.47
C GLY A 245 3.40 8.21 -20.78
N GLY A 246 2.41 7.90 -19.94
CA GLY A 246 1.41 6.84 -20.15
C GLY A 246 1.56 5.64 -19.20
N ALA A 247 0.63 4.68 -19.31
CA ALA A 247 0.56 3.50 -18.45
C ALA A 247 1.85 2.67 -18.40
N HIS A 248 2.58 2.61 -19.52
CA HIS A 248 3.84 1.89 -19.60
C HIS A 248 4.93 2.46 -18.67
N GLU A 249 4.86 3.74 -18.31
CA GLU A 249 5.76 4.34 -17.34
C GLU A 249 5.52 3.81 -15.92
N LEU A 250 4.25 3.55 -15.56
CA LEU A 250 3.92 2.83 -14.32
C LEU A 250 4.45 1.40 -14.36
N GLU A 251 4.29 0.69 -15.49
CA GLU A 251 4.80 -0.68 -15.65
C GLU A 251 6.32 -0.74 -15.41
N LYS A 252 7.09 0.20 -15.96
CA LYS A 252 8.56 0.28 -15.76
C LYS A 252 8.93 0.44 -14.29
N VAL A 253 8.25 1.35 -13.57
CA VAL A 253 8.49 1.59 -12.14
C VAL A 253 8.19 0.33 -11.33
N LEU A 254 7.04 -0.31 -11.59
CA LEU A 254 6.64 -1.55 -10.94
C LEU A 254 7.60 -2.71 -11.26
N ALA A 255 8.06 -2.82 -12.51
CA ALA A 255 8.99 -3.85 -12.96
C ALA A 255 10.37 -3.68 -12.31
N ALA A 256 10.87 -2.45 -12.20
CA ALA A 256 12.11 -2.16 -11.50
C ALA A 256 12.03 -2.55 -10.01
N ARG A 257 10.91 -2.20 -9.34
CA ARG A 257 10.69 -2.58 -7.93
C ARG A 257 10.51 -4.08 -7.75
N ALA A 258 9.75 -4.72 -8.64
CA ALA A 258 9.60 -6.18 -8.64
C ALA A 258 10.95 -6.88 -8.79
N SER A 259 11.79 -6.43 -9.71
CA SER A 259 13.13 -6.97 -9.92
C SER A 259 14.03 -6.76 -8.70
N LYS A 260 14.00 -5.57 -8.08
CA LYS A 260 14.75 -5.25 -6.84
C LYS A 260 14.34 -6.18 -5.69
N ASN A 261 13.05 -6.52 -5.58
CA ASN A 261 12.49 -7.25 -4.43
C ASN A 261 12.31 -8.77 -4.67
N PHE A 262 12.39 -9.24 -5.91
CA PHE A 262 12.26 -10.65 -6.24
C PHE A 262 13.39 -11.49 -5.63
N ARG A 263 13.05 -12.69 -5.13
CA ARG A 263 13.97 -13.65 -4.50
C ARG A 263 13.44 -15.06 -4.74
N SER A 264 14.04 -15.87 -5.61
CA SER A 264 13.45 -17.15 -6.08
C SER A 264 13.16 -18.23 -5.03
N ARG A 265 13.67 -18.09 -3.79
CA ARG A 265 13.38 -18.98 -2.67
C ARG A 265 12.24 -18.51 -1.76
N ARG A 266 11.73 -17.28 -1.93
CA ARG A 266 10.59 -16.76 -1.16
C ARG A 266 9.29 -16.97 -1.94
N ARG A 267 8.19 -17.27 -1.22
CA ARG A 267 6.86 -17.06 -1.81
C ARG A 267 6.62 -15.56 -1.86
N HIS A 268 6.21 -15.08 -3.02
CA HIS A 268 5.98 -13.67 -3.26
C HIS A 268 4.53 -13.32 -3.00
N CYS A 269 4.31 -12.30 -2.18
CA CYS A 269 3.03 -11.60 -2.10
C CYS A 269 3.18 -10.18 -2.67
N PRO A 270 2.07 -9.53 -3.04
CA PRO A 270 2.11 -8.19 -3.65
C PRO A 270 2.84 -7.16 -2.77
N ALA A 271 2.62 -7.21 -1.45
CA ALA A 271 3.31 -6.35 -0.49
C ALA A 271 4.83 -6.61 -0.44
N SER A 272 5.27 -7.87 -0.57
CA SER A 272 6.70 -8.18 -0.59
C SER A 272 7.41 -7.75 -1.89
N ILE A 273 6.68 -7.67 -3.00
CA ILE A 273 7.22 -7.34 -4.32
C ILE A 273 7.13 -5.85 -4.59
N PHE A 274 5.93 -5.27 -4.46
CA PHE A 274 5.68 -3.86 -4.78
C PHE A 274 5.73 -2.95 -3.55
N GLY A 275 5.83 -3.50 -2.33
CA GLY A 275 5.93 -2.71 -1.11
C GLY A 275 4.68 -1.88 -0.87
N THR A 276 4.90 -0.60 -0.57
CA THR A 276 3.87 0.42 -0.33
C THR A 276 2.87 0.54 -1.48
N PHE A 277 3.30 0.31 -2.74
CA PHE A 277 2.37 0.31 -3.88
C PHE A 277 1.21 -0.66 -3.69
N ALA A 278 1.52 -1.90 -3.31
CA ALA A 278 0.50 -2.93 -3.16
C ALA A 278 -0.37 -2.67 -1.94
N SER A 279 0.22 -2.26 -0.80
CA SER A 279 -0.58 -1.96 0.39
C SER A 279 -1.54 -0.81 0.16
N GLU A 280 -1.09 0.26 -0.50
CA GLU A 280 -1.89 1.43 -0.82
C GLU A 280 -2.98 1.10 -1.86
N ALA A 281 -2.63 0.45 -2.98
CA ALA A 281 -3.62 0.08 -3.99
C ALA A 281 -4.70 -0.88 -3.43
N LEU A 282 -4.31 -1.84 -2.59
CA LEU A 282 -5.24 -2.75 -1.92
C LEU A 282 -6.12 -2.03 -0.88
N GLN A 283 -5.57 -1.07 -0.14
CA GLN A 283 -6.33 -0.26 0.81
C GLN A 283 -7.48 0.50 0.12
N PHE A 284 -7.26 0.97 -1.11
CA PHE A 284 -8.27 1.68 -1.90
C PHE A 284 -8.94 0.82 -2.97
N ALA A 285 -8.86 -0.51 -2.91
CA ALA A 285 -9.44 -1.40 -3.92
C ALA A 285 -10.95 -1.18 -4.17
N ASN A 286 -11.69 -0.69 -3.17
CA ASN A 286 -13.12 -0.36 -3.28
C ASN A 286 -13.41 1.02 -3.88
N TYR A 287 -12.39 1.78 -4.27
CA TYR A 287 -12.52 3.08 -4.91
C TYR A 287 -12.38 2.95 -6.44
N PRO A 288 -13.11 3.77 -7.22
CA PRO A 288 -13.04 3.73 -8.68
C PRO A 288 -11.60 3.85 -9.21
N GLY A 289 -11.24 3.07 -10.22
CA GLY A 289 -9.93 3.13 -10.89
C GLY A 289 -8.83 2.27 -10.25
N TYR A 290 -8.99 1.81 -9.01
CA TYR A 290 -7.95 0.98 -8.36
C TYR A 290 -7.94 -0.45 -8.89
N SER A 291 -9.04 -0.96 -9.43
CA SER A 291 -9.08 -2.26 -10.12
C SER A 291 -8.11 -2.31 -11.30
N GLU A 292 -8.04 -1.24 -12.08
CA GLU A 292 -7.20 -1.06 -13.25
C GLU A 292 -5.72 -1.00 -12.84
N VAL A 293 -5.42 -0.30 -11.74
CA VAL A 293 -4.08 -0.27 -11.14
C VAL A 293 -3.67 -1.66 -10.66
N LEU A 294 -4.55 -2.35 -9.93
CA LEU A 294 -4.27 -3.70 -9.44
C LEU A 294 -4.09 -4.70 -10.60
N ALA A 295 -4.80 -4.52 -11.71
CA ALA A 295 -4.60 -5.30 -12.93
C ALA A 295 -3.22 -5.06 -13.56
N ILE A 296 -2.77 -3.81 -13.68
CA ILE A 296 -1.41 -3.48 -14.16
C ILE A 296 -0.36 -4.13 -13.24
N MET A 297 -0.55 -4.06 -11.92
CA MET A 297 0.36 -4.69 -10.96
C MET A 297 0.35 -6.23 -11.07
N HIS A 298 -0.81 -6.84 -11.29
CA HIS A 298 -0.93 -8.28 -11.57
C HIS A 298 -0.15 -8.64 -12.83
N ASP A 299 -0.39 -7.93 -13.93
CA ASP A 299 0.27 -8.17 -15.23
C ASP A 299 1.79 -8.01 -15.13
N VAL A 300 2.27 -6.96 -14.46
CA VAL A 300 3.71 -6.78 -14.20
C VAL A 300 4.25 -7.94 -13.37
N GLY A 301 3.52 -8.38 -12.34
CA GLY A 301 3.88 -9.54 -11.55
C GLY A 301 4.02 -10.80 -12.39
N VAL A 302 3.02 -11.12 -13.22
CA VAL A 302 3.05 -12.29 -14.10
C VAL A 302 4.19 -12.22 -15.13
N LYS A 303 4.48 -11.02 -15.66
CA LYS A 303 5.55 -10.77 -16.64
C LYS A 303 6.97 -10.76 -16.06
N HIS A 304 7.15 -10.59 -14.75
CA HIS A 304 8.49 -10.42 -14.16
C HIS A 304 8.81 -11.41 -13.03
N LEU A 305 7.84 -12.19 -12.58
CA LEU A 305 7.99 -13.13 -11.48
C LEU A 305 7.78 -14.56 -11.97
N ALA A 306 8.44 -15.51 -11.32
CA ALA A 306 8.24 -16.94 -11.56
C ALA A 306 6.92 -17.46 -10.94
N LEU A 307 5.81 -16.79 -11.23
CA LEU A 307 4.46 -17.17 -10.81
C LEU A 307 3.88 -18.16 -11.83
N GLY A 308 3.20 -19.20 -11.35
CA GLY A 308 2.54 -20.17 -12.21
C GLY A 308 1.15 -20.55 -11.74
N ARG A 309 0.58 -21.54 -12.42
CA ARG A 309 -0.80 -21.98 -12.19
C ARG A 309 -1.04 -22.36 -10.73
N GLY A 310 -2.02 -21.72 -10.11
CA GLY A 310 -2.39 -21.94 -8.71
C GLY A 310 -1.70 -21.01 -7.71
N ASP A 311 -0.81 -20.12 -8.17
CA ASP A 311 -0.38 -18.97 -7.38
C ASP A 311 -1.46 -17.89 -7.35
N GLU A 312 -1.57 -17.19 -6.22
CA GLU A 312 -2.49 -16.08 -6.01
C GLU A 312 -1.67 -14.80 -5.79
N PHE A 313 -1.79 -13.84 -6.70
CA PHE A 313 -1.01 -12.61 -6.70
C PHE A 313 -1.83 -11.47 -7.32
N LEU A 314 -2.58 -10.73 -6.49
CA LEU A 314 -3.58 -9.74 -6.93
C LEU A 314 -4.67 -10.31 -7.85
N GLY A 315 -4.91 -11.62 -7.75
CA GLY A 315 -5.77 -12.38 -8.65
C GLY A 315 -5.20 -13.78 -8.91
N ALA A 316 -5.99 -14.62 -9.58
CA ALA A 316 -5.54 -15.95 -9.94
C ALA A 316 -4.50 -15.88 -11.08
N VAL A 317 -3.39 -16.60 -10.94
CA VAL A 317 -2.42 -16.79 -12.02
C VAL A 317 -2.81 -18.05 -12.78
N THR A 318 -3.23 -17.89 -14.05
CA THR A 318 -3.72 -18.99 -14.89
C THR A 318 -2.58 -19.70 -15.61
N MET A 319 -1.56 -18.97 -16.04
CA MET A 319 -0.44 -19.45 -16.85
C MET A 319 0.88 -18.89 -16.36
N ARG A 320 1.90 -19.75 -16.34
CA ARG A 320 3.28 -19.38 -16.03
C ARG A 320 3.91 -18.78 -17.28
N GLN A 321 4.54 -17.61 -17.16
CA GLN A 321 5.32 -16.99 -18.25
C GLN A 321 6.83 -17.13 -18.03
N TYR A 322 7.26 -17.15 -16.77
CA TYR A 322 8.65 -17.25 -16.39
C TYR A 322 8.91 -18.36 -15.38
N HIS A 323 10.09 -18.94 -15.47
CA HIS A 323 10.64 -19.89 -14.54
C HIS A 323 11.88 -19.32 -13.83
N SER A 324 11.89 -19.41 -12.52
CA SER A 324 13.15 -19.54 -11.78
C SER A 324 13.67 -20.97 -11.91
N VAL A 325 14.97 -21.18 -11.67
CA VAL A 325 15.57 -22.52 -11.58
C VAL A 325 14.79 -23.44 -10.63
N SER A 326 14.32 -22.91 -9.49
CA SER A 326 13.55 -23.67 -8.50
C SER A 326 12.17 -24.08 -9.00
N SER A 327 11.47 -23.19 -9.72
CA SER A 327 10.17 -23.49 -10.30
C SER A 327 10.27 -24.48 -11.45
N ALA A 328 11.27 -24.33 -12.34
CA ALA A 328 11.53 -25.24 -13.46
C ALA A 328 11.88 -26.64 -12.97
N SER A 329 12.77 -26.75 -11.98
CA SER A 329 13.13 -28.02 -11.37
C SER A 329 11.92 -28.77 -10.82
N ARG A 330 11.01 -28.05 -10.16
CA ARG A 330 9.78 -28.63 -9.60
C ARG A 330 8.77 -29.03 -10.67
N GLU A 331 8.63 -28.24 -11.74
CA GLU A 331 7.65 -28.47 -12.80
C GLU A 331 8.08 -29.56 -13.78
N TYR A 332 9.35 -29.54 -14.22
CA TYR A 332 9.88 -30.48 -15.21
C TYR A 332 10.56 -31.72 -14.61
N GLY A 333 10.70 -31.77 -13.27
CA GLY A 333 11.29 -32.91 -12.56
C GLY A 333 12.80 -33.06 -12.70
N VAL A 334 13.50 -32.00 -13.13
CA VAL A 334 14.95 -32.01 -13.37
C VAL A 334 15.70 -31.41 -12.18
N PRO A 335 16.87 -31.93 -11.76
CA PRO A 335 17.65 -31.34 -10.67
C PRO A 335 18.03 -29.87 -10.92
N ALA A 336 17.76 -29.00 -9.95
CA ALA A 336 18.08 -27.57 -10.02
C ALA A 336 19.58 -27.28 -10.25
N SER A 337 20.47 -28.16 -9.78
CA SER A 337 21.92 -28.06 -10.03
C SER A 337 22.25 -28.22 -11.51
N SER A 338 21.62 -29.18 -12.19
CA SER A 338 21.82 -29.43 -13.62
C SER A 338 21.31 -28.29 -14.50
N LEU A 339 20.13 -27.76 -14.18
CA LEU A 339 19.60 -26.57 -14.84
C LEU A 339 20.55 -25.37 -14.69
N ARG A 340 21.11 -25.16 -13.48
CA ARG A 340 22.08 -24.10 -13.22
C ARG A 340 23.34 -24.27 -14.06
N THR A 341 23.92 -25.47 -14.11
CA THR A 341 25.14 -25.74 -14.91
C THR A 341 24.93 -25.38 -16.38
N VAL A 342 23.81 -25.81 -16.99
CA VAL A 342 23.51 -25.48 -18.40
C VAL A 342 23.31 -23.97 -18.58
N LEU A 343 22.61 -23.30 -17.66
CA LEU A 343 22.45 -21.84 -17.71
C LEU A 343 23.77 -21.08 -17.58
N GLU A 344 24.70 -21.56 -16.75
CA GLU A 344 26.06 -21.00 -16.62
C GLU A 344 26.88 -21.17 -17.90
N GLU A 345 26.84 -22.36 -18.51
CA GLU A 345 27.51 -22.63 -19.80
C GLU A 345 26.96 -21.79 -20.95
N LEU A 346 25.65 -21.54 -20.97
CA LEU A 346 25.00 -20.66 -21.94
C LEU A 346 25.28 -19.16 -21.68
N GLY A 347 26.09 -18.84 -20.66
CA GLY A 347 26.40 -17.47 -20.25
C GLY A 347 25.18 -16.70 -19.72
N LYS A 348 24.12 -17.42 -19.34
CA LYS A 348 22.89 -16.83 -18.80
C LYS A 348 22.94 -16.64 -17.29
N LEU A 349 23.78 -17.40 -16.60
CA LEU A 349 24.12 -17.20 -15.19
C LEU A 349 25.64 -16.95 -15.06
N ALA A 350 26.03 -16.09 -14.13
CA ALA A 350 27.45 -15.94 -13.79
C ALA A 350 27.96 -17.23 -13.12
N PRO A 351 29.17 -17.72 -13.46
CA PRO A 351 29.74 -18.90 -12.81
C PRO A 351 29.88 -18.66 -11.30
N ALA A 352 29.50 -19.65 -10.49
CA ALA A 352 29.62 -19.58 -9.04
C ALA A 352 31.11 -19.47 -8.61
N SER A 353 31.65 -18.26 -8.56
CA SER A 353 33.02 -18.04 -8.10
C SER A 353 33.14 -18.37 -6.60
N THR A 354 34.16 -19.15 -6.28
CA THR A 354 34.54 -19.74 -5.00
C THR A 354 34.38 -18.77 -3.81
N MET A 355 33.62 -19.23 -2.80
CA MET A 355 33.38 -18.63 -1.47
C MET A 355 32.85 -17.18 -1.41
N ALA A 356 31.66 -17.04 -0.80
CA ALA A 356 31.05 -15.80 -0.32
C ALA A 356 30.28 -14.89 -1.31
N LYS A 357 29.74 -15.42 -2.42
CA LYS A 357 28.48 -14.85 -2.97
C LYS A 357 27.33 -15.70 -2.46
N SER A 358 26.58 -15.14 -1.52
CA SER A 358 25.37 -15.78 -1.00
C SER A 358 24.49 -16.25 -2.16
N ASN A 359 23.84 -17.42 -2.00
CA ASN A 359 22.90 -17.98 -2.96
C ASN A 359 21.84 -16.99 -3.51
N LEU A 360 21.67 -15.82 -2.88
CA LEU A 360 20.77 -14.74 -3.28
C LEU A 360 21.02 -14.15 -4.68
N ALA A 361 22.26 -14.09 -5.18
CA ALA A 361 22.57 -13.37 -6.43
C ALA A 361 22.14 -14.14 -7.70
N CYS A 362 22.47 -15.43 -7.81
CA CYS A 362 22.02 -16.30 -8.93
C CYS A 362 20.54 -16.69 -8.85
N GLU A 363 19.83 -16.28 -7.79
CA GLU A 363 18.45 -16.65 -7.48
C GLU A 363 17.46 -15.53 -7.76
N GLN A 364 17.92 -14.41 -8.32
CA GLN A 364 17.07 -13.30 -8.76
C GLN A 364 16.69 -13.40 -10.24
N GLU A 365 17.28 -14.33 -10.99
CA GLU A 365 17.06 -14.46 -12.42
C GLU A 365 15.88 -15.39 -12.73
N VAL A 366 14.91 -14.83 -13.45
CA VAL A 366 13.78 -15.54 -14.03
C VAL A 366 13.99 -15.63 -15.55
N PHE A 367 13.58 -16.75 -16.13
CA PHE A 367 13.78 -17.03 -17.55
C PHE A 367 12.44 -17.37 -18.19
N GLU A 368 12.24 -16.95 -19.44
CA GLU A 368 11.02 -17.29 -20.18
C GLU A 368 10.82 -18.80 -20.25
N VAL A 369 9.55 -19.24 -20.20
CA VAL A 369 9.18 -20.66 -20.21
C VAL A 369 9.81 -21.41 -21.38
N ARG A 370 9.72 -20.88 -22.61
CA ARG A 370 10.30 -21.52 -23.80
C ARG A 370 11.81 -21.71 -23.73
N PHE A 371 12.50 -20.71 -23.18
CA PHE A 371 13.95 -20.81 -22.99
C PHE A 371 14.28 -21.87 -21.93
N MET A 372 13.50 -21.94 -20.85
CA MET A 372 13.70 -22.94 -19.82
C MET A 372 13.35 -24.36 -20.29
N GLU A 373 12.34 -24.53 -21.14
CA GLU A 373 12.04 -25.81 -21.82
C GLU A 373 13.25 -26.27 -22.64
N HIS A 374 13.86 -25.37 -23.43
CA HIS A 374 15.07 -25.68 -24.17
C HIS A 374 16.25 -26.08 -23.26
N VAL A 375 16.44 -25.38 -22.13
CA VAL A 375 17.46 -25.75 -21.12
C VAL A 375 17.18 -27.14 -20.53
N VAL A 376 15.91 -27.45 -20.24
CA VAL A 376 15.48 -28.76 -19.75
C VAL A 376 15.80 -29.87 -20.76
N ASP A 377 15.56 -29.62 -22.05
CA ASP A 377 15.86 -30.58 -23.11
C ASP A 377 17.37 -30.82 -23.22
N ILE A 378 18.21 -29.78 -23.15
CA ILE A 378 19.67 -29.94 -23.09
C ILE A 378 20.09 -30.79 -21.89
N VAL A 379 19.50 -30.59 -20.71
CA VAL A 379 19.81 -31.40 -19.51
C VAL A 379 19.43 -32.87 -19.72
N ARG A 380 18.28 -33.12 -20.36
CA ARG A 380 17.79 -34.48 -20.66
C ARG A 380 18.66 -35.17 -21.72
N ASP A 381 19.01 -34.48 -22.79
CA ASP A 381 19.84 -35.01 -23.88
C ASP A 381 21.26 -35.36 -23.42
N ARG A 382 21.79 -34.63 -22.44
CA ARG A 382 23.11 -34.91 -21.83
C ARG A 382 23.12 -36.11 -20.88
N ARG A 383 21.95 -36.64 -20.47
CA ARG A 383 21.82 -37.73 -19.49
C ARG A 383 21.12 -38.95 -20.08
N ILE A 384 21.90 -39.90 -20.57
CA ILE A 384 21.47 -41.30 -20.67
C ILE A 384 22.21 -42.10 -19.57
N LYS A 385 21.43 -42.57 -18.58
CA LYS A 385 21.73 -43.47 -17.45
C LYS A 385 22.30 -42.85 -16.16
N ASP A 386 21.44 -42.50 -15.20
CA ASP A 386 21.82 -42.62 -13.77
C ASP A 386 20.62 -42.80 -12.81
N SER A 387 20.73 -43.79 -11.93
CA SER A 387 19.66 -44.29 -11.01
C SER A 387 19.18 -43.29 -9.94
N HIS A 388 19.86 -42.15 -9.80
CA HIS A 388 19.52 -41.11 -8.82
C HIS A 388 18.39 -40.17 -9.25
N GLU A 389 18.09 -40.10 -10.55
CA GLU A 389 17.03 -39.23 -11.10
C GLU A 389 15.64 -39.79 -10.82
N ASP A 390 15.45 -41.10 -10.94
CA ASP A 390 14.20 -41.77 -10.56
C ASP A 390 13.93 -41.66 -9.05
N ALA A 391 14.96 -41.76 -8.21
CA ALA A 391 14.84 -41.55 -6.77
C ALA A 391 14.49 -40.09 -6.43
N TYR A 392 15.08 -39.11 -7.13
CA TYR A 392 14.79 -37.69 -6.97
C TYR A 392 13.38 -37.33 -7.46
N VAL A 393 12.98 -37.81 -8.64
CA VAL A 393 11.64 -37.62 -9.22
C VAL A 393 10.58 -38.31 -8.37
N THR A 394 10.86 -39.50 -7.82
CA THR A 394 9.97 -40.20 -6.88
C THR A 394 9.85 -39.44 -5.56
N ALA A 395 10.94 -38.88 -5.03
CA ALA A 395 10.90 -38.01 -3.85
C ALA A 395 10.15 -36.68 -4.10
N LEU A 396 10.26 -36.11 -5.31
CA LEU A 396 9.54 -34.91 -5.74
C LEU A 396 8.05 -35.18 -5.93
N LYS A 397 7.68 -36.30 -6.58
CA LYS A 397 6.30 -36.76 -6.75
C LYS A 397 5.66 -37.10 -5.40
N ALA A 398 6.36 -37.84 -4.53
CA ALA A 398 5.89 -38.11 -3.15
C ALA A 398 5.69 -36.82 -2.33
N SER A 399 6.54 -35.82 -2.53
CA SER A 399 6.37 -34.50 -1.91
C SER A 399 5.14 -33.77 -2.51
N SER A 400 5.01 -33.74 -3.84
CA SER A 400 3.95 -33.08 -4.61
C SER A 400 2.54 -33.69 -4.43
N ASP A 401 2.43 -35.01 -4.36
CA ASP A 401 1.16 -35.72 -4.17
C ASP A 401 0.66 -35.58 -2.72
N ALA A 402 1.57 -35.54 -1.74
CA ALA A 402 1.25 -35.17 -0.36
C ALA A 402 0.79 -33.70 -0.21
N TYR A 403 1.03 -32.83 -1.21
CA TYR A 403 0.56 -31.45 -1.21
C TYR A 403 -0.89 -31.29 -1.71
N ARG A 404 -1.48 -32.28 -2.39
CA ARG A 404 -2.84 -32.18 -2.96
C ARG A 404 -3.96 -32.72 -2.06
N SER A 405 -3.66 -33.53 -1.03
CA SER A 405 -4.67 -34.39 -0.40
C SER A 405 -5.04 -34.16 1.08
N GLU A 406 -4.48 -33.17 1.80
CA GLU A 406 -4.89 -32.94 3.20
C GLU A 406 -5.27 -31.48 3.52
N PRO A 407 -6.37 -31.25 4.26
CA PRO A 407 -6.78 -29.91 4.66
C PRO A 407 -5.82 -29.38 5.73
N SER A 408 -4.84 -28.56 5.33
CA SER A 408 -3.90 -27.98 6.29
C SER A 408 -4.55 -26.81 7.03
N GLY A 409 -5.19 -27.09 8.16
CA GLY A 409 -5.60 -26.04 9.10
C GLY A 409 -4.42 -25.16 9.54
N HIS A 410 -4.72 -23.94 9.99
CA HIS A 410 -3.74 -22.93 10.40
C HIS A 410 -3.69 -22.81 11.93
N VAL A 411 -2.56 -22.34 12.47
CA VAL A 411 -2.38 -22.11 13.91
C VAL A 411 -1.68 -20.79 14.19
N SER A 412 -1.88 -20.20 15.37
CA SER A 412 -1.23 -18.95 15.75
C SER A 412 0.29 -19.09 15.92
N ALA A 413 1.03 -17.97 15.99
CA ALA A 413 2.46 -17.95 16.34
C ALA A 413 2.74 -18.67 17.67
N ARG A 414 1.87 -18.48 18.67
CA ARG A 414 1.93 -19.15 19.97
C ARG A 414 1.82 -20.66 19.85
N ASP A 415 0.85 -21.16 19.11
CA ASP A 415 0.66 -22.60 18.93
C ASP A 415 1.79 -23.23 18.10
N ALA A 416 2.29 -22.49 17.11
CA ALA A 416 3.46 -22.86 16.32
C ALA A 416 4.71 -22.96 17.20
N SER A 417 4.89 -22.00 18.13
CA SER A 417 6.02 -21.96 19.05
C SER A 417 5.99 -23.15 20.00
N VAL A 418 4.81 -23.51 20.53
CA VAL A 418 4.62 -24.73 21.34
C VAL A 418 4.96 -25.98 20.54
N LYS A 419 4.49 -26.09 19.29
CA LYS A 419 4.72 -27.27 18.44
C LYS A 419 6.18 -27.47 18.08
N LEU A 420 6.86 -26.41 17.63
CA LEU A 420 8.29 -26.45 17.35
C LEU A 420 9.13 -26.51 18.64
N ARG A 421 8.51 -26.17 19.77
CA ARG A 421 9.13 -25.87 21.07
C ARG A 421 10.18 -24.78 20.92
N VAL A 422 9.81 -23.67 20.28
CA VAL A 422 10.64 -22.48 20.13
C VAL A 422 9.97 -21.23 20.69
N SER A 423 10.63 -20.07 20.73
CA SER A 423 9.94 -18.82 21.11
C SER A 423 9.08 -18.33 19.94
N GLU A 424 8.04 -17.54 20.22
CA GLU A 424 7.23 -16.92 19.16
C GLU A 424 8.08 -16.01 18.25
N THR A 425 9.07 -15.32 18.82
CA THR A 425 10.05 -14.52 18.07
C THR A 425 10.87 -15.37 17.10
N THR A 426 11.25 -16.60 17.48
CA THR A 426 11.91 -17.54 16.57
C THR A 426 10.95 -18.07 15.51
N VAL A 427 9.65 -18.27 15.82
CA VAL A 427 8.65 -18.63 14.79
C VAL A 427 8.53 -17.53 13.74
N LEU A 428 8.43 -16.27 14.18
CA LEU A 428 8.38 -15.11 13.29
C LEU A 428 9.67 -14.97 12.48
N ALA A 429 10.84 -15.15 13.10
CA ALA A 429 12.11 -15.10 12.40
C ALA A 429 12.26 -16.26 11.41
N LEU A 430 11.83 -17.48 11.75
CA LEU A 430 11.78 -18.61 10.82
C LEU A 430 10.85 -18.33 9.64
N ALA A 431 9.74 -17.64 9.87
CA ALA A 431 8.83 -17.22 8.82
C ALA A 431 9.44 -16.13 7.92
N HIS A 432 10.06 -15.11 8.53
CA HIS A 432 10.81 -14.06 7.84
C HIS A 432 11.95 -14.62 6.96
N GLU A 433 12.67 -15.61 7.48
CA GLU A 433 13.73 -16.32 6.77
C GLU A 433 13.18 -17.36 5.76
N GLY A 434 11.87 -17.55 5.68
CA GLY A 434 11.19 -18.38 4.68
C GLY A 434 11.12 -19.87 5.02
N PHE A 435 11.44 -20.27 6.25
CA PHE A 435 11.33 -21.65 6.73
C PHE A 435 9.90 -22.04 7.13
N LEU A 436 9.03 -21.07 7.42
CA LEU A 436 7.63 -21.29 7.76
C LEU A 436 6.72 -20.42 6.87
N LYS A 437 5.55 -20.94 6.49
CA LYS A 437 4.55 -20.22 5.69
C LYS A 437 3.61 -19.42 6.59
N GLU A 438 3.51 -18.12 6.36
CA GLU A 438 2.47 -17.27 6.94
C GLU A 438 1.22 -17.25 6.07
N VAL A 439 0.07 -17.32 6.73
CA VAL A 439 -1.25 -17.19 6.13
C VAL A 439 -2.01 -16.15 6.91
N PHE A 440 -2.51 -15.16 6.19
CA PHE A 440 -3.29 -14.05 6.74
C PHE A 440 -4.75 -14.25 6.32
N PRO A 441 -5.58 -14.91 7.16
CA PRO A 441 -6.96 -15.20 6.79
C PRO A 441 -7.82 -13.94 6.59
N ARG A 442 -7.37 -12.75 7.06
CA ARG A 442 -7.97 -11.42 6.81
C ARG A 442 -6.91 -10.30 6.90
N PRO A 443 -7.13 -9.11 6.30
CA PRO A 443 -6.18 -7.98 6.29
C PRO A 443 -5.80 -7.41 7.67
N SER A 444 -6.54 -7.75 8.73
CA SER A 444 -6.27 -7.34 10.12
C SER A 444 -5.93 -8.51 11.05
N ALA A 445 -5.73 -9.72 10.52
CA ALA A 445 -5.50 -10.91 11.32
C ALA A 445 -4.01 -11.09 11.65
N THR A 446 -3.72 -11.56 12.86
CA THR A 446 -2.40 -12.06 13.26
C THR A 446 -1.96 -13.21 12.34
N ALA A 447 -0.67 -13.24 12.01
CA ALA A 447 -0.09 -14.27 11.15
C ALA A 447 -0.39 -15.67 11.70
N GLN A 448 -0.89 -16.56 10.84
CA GLN A 448 -1.09 -17.96 11.15
C GLN A 448 -0.17 -18.85 10.32
N TYR A 449 0.14 -20.03 10.83
CA TYR A 449 1.10 -20.97 10.26
C TYR A 449 0.42 -22.28 9.90
N ALA A 450 0.69 -22.79 8.70
CA ALA A 450 0.13 -24.06 8.26
C ALA A 450 0.62 -25.21 9.15
N LYS A 451 -0.30 -26.01 9.71
CA LYS A 451 0.05 -27.14 10.59
C LYS A 451 1.01 -28.14 9.92
N LEU A 452 0.89 -28.32 8.61
CA LEU A 452 1.73 -29.21 7.80
C LEU A 452 3.17 -28.71 7.68
N GLU A 453 3.36 -27.41 7.42
CA GLU A 453 4.69 -26.79 7.31
C GLU A 453 5.44 -26.86 8.65
N LEU A 454 4.75 -26.65 9.77
CA LEU A 454 5.34 -26.85 11.09
C LEU A 454 5.79 -28.30 11.33
N ARG A 455 5.05 -29.30 10.81
CA ARG A 455 5.48 -30.71 10.90
C ARG A 455 6.72 -30.94 10.04
N ARG A 456 6.69 -30.54 8.77
CA ARG A 456 7.82 -30.65 7.83
C ARG A 456 9.10 -30.04 8.39
N PHE A 457 8.99 -28.82 8.91
CA PHE A 457 10.11 -28.16 9.54
C PHE A 457 10.63 -28.97 10.74
N SER A 458 9.73 -29.48 11.59
CA SER A 458 10.12 -30.30 12.75
C SER A 458 10.67 -31.68 12.39
N ASP A 459 10.29 -32.25 11.24
CA ASP A 459 10.72 -33.56 10.76
C ASP A 459 12.09 -33.50 10.09
N ARG A 460 12.44 -32.34 9.52
CA ARG A 460 13.73 -32.09 8.89
C ARG A 460 14.75 -31.49 9.86
N TYR A 461 14.33 -30.52 10.66
CA TYR A 461 15.19 -29.73 11.54
C TYR A 461 14.97 -30.07 13.01
N LEU A 462 16.06 -30.01 13.77
CA LEU A 462 16.08 -30.21 15.20
C LEU A 462 16.68 -28.97 15.86
N ALA A 463 15.88 -28.31 16.69
CA ALA A 463 16.35 -27.19 17.51
C ALA A 463 17.45 -27.66 18.47
N GLU A 464 18.44 -26.82 18.73
CA GLU A 464 19.57 -27.10 19.62
C GLU A 464 19.11 -27.61 21.00
N ARG A 465 18.08 -26.97 21.58
CA ARG A 465 17.49 -27.37 22.87
C ARG A 465 16.96 -28.81 22.89
N LYS A 466 16.67 -29.40 21.73
CA LYS A 466 16.17 -30.78 21.59
C LYS A 466 17.26 -31.81 21.32
N LEU A 467 18.51 -31.39 21.03
CA LEU A 467 19.60 -32.31 20.69
C LEU A 467 19.82 -33.37 21.77
N HIS A 468 19.97 -32.95 23.02
CA HIS A 468 20.24 -33.87 24.14
C HIS A 468 19.14 -34.93 24.31
N GLY A 469 17.87 -34.50 24.27
CA GLY A 469 16.73 -35.43 24.37
C GLY A 469 16.64 -36.40 23.18
N PHE A 470 16.98 -35.92 21.98
CA PHE A 470 16.99 -36.75 20.77
C PHE A 470 18.11 -37.80 20.78
N VAL A 471 19.31 -37.42 21.24
CA VAL A 471 20.47 -38.32 21.38
C VAL A 471 20.20 -39.41 22.43
N LYS A 472 19.64 -39.02 23.59
CA LYS A 472 19.23 -39.97 24.63
C LYS A 472 18.20 -40.98 24.10
N LYS A 473 17.25 -40.53 23.27
CA LYS A 473 16.24 -41.39 22.64
C LYS A 473 16.84 -42.41 21.67
N LEU A 474 17.96 -42.08 21.02
CA LEU A 474 18.70 -42.96 20.11
C LEU A 474 19.77 -43.84 20.81
N GLY A 475 19.81 -43.80 22.15
CA GLY A 475 20.73 -44.58 22.98
C GLY A 475 22.17 -44.06 22.96
N GLY A 476 22.42 -42.82 22.54
CA GLY A 476 23.75 -42.20 22.56
C GLY A 476 24.10 -41.60 23.93
N ARG A 477 25.38 -41.63 24.32
CA ARG A 477 25.93 -41.02 25.56
C ARG A 477 26.72 -39.73 25.31
N LEU A 478 26.57 -39.11 24.14
CA LEU A 478 27.33 -37.92 23.74
C LEU A 478 26.88 -36.68 24.53
N THR A 479 27.85 -35.86 24.95
CA THR A 479 27.57 -34.56 25.56
C THR A 479 27.13 -33.54 24.50
N ILE A 480 26.40 -32.51 24.93
CA ILE A 480 25.97 -31.41 24.04
C ILE A 480 27.17 -30.72 23.41
N GLU A 481 28.29 -30.61 24.14
CA GLU A 481 29.49 -29.93 23.66
C GLU A 481 30.20 -30.72 22.55
N THR A 482 30.25 -32.05 22.67
CA THR A 482 30.76 -32.93 21.60
C THR A 482 29.89 -32.83 20.34
N LEU A 483 28.57 -32.79 20.50
CA LEU A 483 27.64 -32.61 19.36
C LEU A 483 27.84 -31.25 18.68
N LYS A 484 28.05 -30.18 19.45
CA LYS A 484 28.26 -28.82 18.93
C LYS A 484 29.57 -28.67 18.17
N ARG A 485 30.63 -29.39 18.58
CA ARG A 485 31.93 -29.37 17.87
C ARG A 485 31.91 -30.20 16.58
N GLY A 486 31.06 -31.24 16.53
CA GLY A 486 30.97 -32.15 15.38
C GLY A 486 29.86 -31.84 14.38
N LEU A 487 28.88 -30.98 14.72
CA LEU A 487 27.74 -30.66 13.88
C LEU A 487 27.68 -29.17 13.56
N ASN A 488 27.53 -28.85 12.28
CA ASN A 488 27.28 -27.48 11.83
C ASN A 488 25.80 -27.16 11.89
N ALA A 489 25.45 -26.02 12.51
CA ALA A 489 24.08 -25.52 12.51
C ALA A 489 23.70 -25.05 11.10
N GLN A 490 22.67 -25.68 10.52
CA GLN A 490 22.18 -25.35 9.18
C GLN A 490 21.34 -24.06 9.18
N ILE A 491 20.70 -23.77 10.32
CA ILE A 491 20.09 -22.47 10.57
C ILE A 491 20.73 -21.93 11.85
N PRO A 492 21.62 -20.94 11.76
CA PRO A 492 22.37 -20.47 12.92
C PRO A 492 21.54 -19.52 13.80
N LYS A 493 21.88 -19.49 15.10
CA LYS A 493 21.19 -18.71 16.14
C LYS A 493 21.07 -17.23 15.83
N TRP A 494 22.08 -16.63 15.20
CA TRP A 494 22.04 -15.21 14.86
C TRP A 494 20.99 -14.87 13.78
N ARG A 495 20.52 -15.84 12.99
CA ARG A 495 19.48 -15.62 11.97
C ARG A 495 18.07 -15.69 12.53
N VAL A 496 17.81 -16.63 13.44
CA VAL A 496 16.44 -16.95 13.87
C VAL A 496 16.26 -17.04 15.39
N GLY A 497 17.28 -16.67 16.16
CA GLY A 497 17.27 -16.73 17.63
C GLY A 497 17.63 -18.09 18.22
N GLU A 498 17.77 -19.15 17.41
CA GLU A 498 18.20 -20.49 17.85
C GLU A 498 18.94 -21.26 16.73
N ASN A 499 19.87 -22.15 17.10
CA ASN A 499 20.49 -23.06 16.15
C ASN A 499 19.57 -24.23 15.80
N PHE A 500 19.47 -24.56 14.52
CA PHE A 500 18.82 -25.77 14.04
C PHE A 500 19.79 -26.64 13.25
N TYR A 501 19.70 -27.95 13.51
CA TYR A 501 20.52 -28.99 12.90
C TYR A 501 19.63 -29.90 12.04
N LEU A 502 20.15 -30.48 10.97
CA LEU A 502 19.42 -31.51 10.24
C LEU A 502 19.35 -32.77 11.10
N ARG A 503 18.15 -33.36 11.18
CA ARG A 503 17.95 -34.58 11.97
C ARG A 503 18.79 -35.75 11.45
N ASP A 504 18.99 -35.83 10.15
CA ASP A 504 19.75 -36.92 9.54
C ASP A 504 21.25 -36.76 9.80
N ASP A 505 21.80 -35.53 9.72
CA ASP A 505 23.18 -35.25 10.13
C ASP A 505 23.43 -35.65 11.59
N VAL A 506 22.48 -35.34 12.49
CA VAL A 506 22.57 -35.73 13.91
C VAL A 506 22.55 -37.25 14.06
N LYS A 507 21.68 -37.97 13.33
CA LYS A 507 21.64 -39.45 13.37
C LYS A 507 22.94 -40.06 12.85
N MET A 508 23.45 -39.56 11.73
CA MET A 508 24.71 -40.01 11.13
C MET A 508 25.88 -39.78 12.07
N PHE A 509 25.93 -38.62 12.71
CA PHE A 509 26.96 -38.30 13.70
C PHE A 509 26.87 -39.20 14.93
N ILE A 510 25.66 -39.50 15.44
CA ILE A 510 25.53 -40.45 16.56
C ILE A 510 25.98 -41.85 16.14
N ALA A 511 25.66 -42.27 14.91
CA ALA A 511 26.06 -43.57 14.39
C ALA A 511 27.58 -43.69 14.19
N SER A 512 28.28 -42.59 13.84
CA SER A 512 29.74 -42.58 13.68
C SER A 512 30.52 -42.53 15.01
N GLN A 513 29.82 -42.38 16.14
CA GLN A 513 30.39 -42.31 17.49
C GLN A 513 29.99 -43.51 18.36
N LYS A 514 29.25 -44.47 17.81
CA LYS A 514 29.01 -45.80 18.37
C LYS A 514 30.06 -46.75 17.83
#